data_AF-A0A653UU39-F1
#
_entry.id   AF-A0A653UU39-F1
#
_cell.length_a   1.000
_cell.length_b   1.000
_cell.length_c   1.000
_cell.angle_alpha   90.00
_cell.angle_beta   90.00
_cell.angle_gamma   90.00
#
_symmetry.space_group_name_H-M   'P 1'
#
loop_
_entity.id
_entity.type
_entity.pdbx_description
1 polymer ?
#
loop_
_entity_poly.entity_id
_entity_poly.type
_entity_poly.pdbx_seq_one_letter_code
_entity_poly.pdbx_strand_id
1 'polypeptide(L)'
;MKLTDSKKFRMWMLKFAIRNHHPDSPYVDMIFHSTPYPESENAYDFCEHQWYLTPHPDKIGEPIKDERYEMMIVPTWLIQELGWDGMYLYCKVTDKQTRDVHDTETVKLDRDFDKVLESGTVFFKVADYDEHGMIVPVDQLAEM
;
A
#
# COMPACT_ATOMS: atom_id res chain seq x y z
N MET A 1 3.00 6.57 38.42
CA MET A 1 2.02 6.97 37.39
C MET A 1 2.06 5.90 36.31
N LYS A 2 1.00 5.09 36.18
CA LYS A 2 0.93 4.04 35.15
C LYS A 2 0.63 4.71 33.81
N LEU A 3 1.55 4.60 32.85
CA LEU A 3 1.33 5.00 31.46
C LEU A 3 0.35 3.99 30.83
N THR A 4 -0.93 4.24 31.00
CA THR A 4 -2.00 3.56 30.24
C THR A 4 -2.45 4.52 29.15
N ASP A 5 -1.73 4.49 28.02
CA ASP A 5 -2.25 4.79 26.69
C ASP A 5 -1.13 4.46 25.69
N SER A 6 -0.98 3.16 25.43
CA SER A 6 -0.17 2.70 24.31
C SER A 6 -0.90 3.03 23.01
N LYS A 7 -0.83 4.29 22.57
CA LYS A 7 -1.03 4.60 21.15
C LYS A 7 0.00 3.77 20.40
N LYS A 8 -0.44 2.67 19.78
CA LYS A 8 0.40 1.86 18.90
C LYS A 8 1.03 2.80 17.89
N PHE A 9 2.35 2.96 17.96
CA PHE A 9 3.10 3.69 16.96
C PHE A 9 2.96 2.92 15.65
N ARG A 10 2.19 3.47 14.70
CA ARG A 10 2.04 2.90 13.36
C ARG A 10 3.09 3.53 12.47
N MET A 11 3.80 2.70 11.73
CA MET A 11 4.74 3.20 10.71
C MET A 11 3.98 3.74 9.51
N TRP A 12 4.55 4.73 8.87
CA TRP A 12 3.99 5.31 7.66
C TRP A 12 4.28 4.41 6.47
N MET A 13 3.36 4.41 5.50
CA MET A 13 3.48 3.66 4.26
C MET A 13 3.50 4.64 3.09
N LEU A 14 4.50 4.53 2.22
CA LEU A 14 4.52 5.24 0.95
C LEU A 14 3.57 4.55 -0.02
N LYS A 15 2.73 5.34 -0.69
CA LYS A 15 1.67 4.82 -1.57
C LYS A 15 1.71 5.57 -2.89
N PHE A 16 1.75 4.83 -3.98
CA PHE A 16 1.70 5.35 -5.33
C PHE A 16 0.50 4.72 -6.04
N ALA A 17 -0.09 5.45 -6.97
CA ALA A 17 -1.12 4.93 -7.85
C ALA A 17 -0.78 5.28 -9.29
N ILE A 18 -0.91 4.32 -10.19
CA ILE A 18 -0.67 4.51 -11.61
C ILE A 18 -1.90 4.06 -12.37
N ARG A 19 -2.58 4.98 -13.05
CA ARG A 19 -3.76 4.65 -13.85
C ARG A 19 -3.33 4.07 -15.20
N ASN A 20 -4.09 3.11 -15.69
CA ASN A 20 -3.87 2.58 -17.02
C ASN A 20 -4.23 3.65 -18.08
N HIS A 21 -3.42 3.76 -19.14
CA HIS A 21 -3.65 4.69 -20.25
C HIS A 21 -4.92 4.37 -21.03
N HIS A 22 -5.31 3.09 -21.06
CA HIS A 22 -6.34 2.64 -21.98
C HIS A 22 -7.70 3.29 -21.64
N PRO A 23 -8.36 3.97 -22.58
CA PRO A 23 -9.56 4.79 -22.31
C PRO A 23 -10.73 4.01 -21.70
N ASP A 24 -10.79 2.70 -21.96
CA ASP A 24 -11.81 1.80 -21.42
C ASP A 24 -11.37 0.99 -20.18
N SER A 25 -10.14 1.18 -19.69
CA SER A 25 -9.62 0.44 -18.54
C SER A 25 -9.79 1.25 -17.26
N PRO A 26 -10.70 0.87 -16.35
CA PRO A 26 -10.82 1.52 -15.05
C PRO A 26 -9.71 1.10 -14.08
N TYR A 27 -8.71 0.36 -14.55
CA TYR A 27 -7.73 -0.29 -13.69
C TYR A 27 -6.60 0.66 -13.27
N VAL A 28 -6.28 0.58 -11.99
CA VAL A 28 -5.21 1.35 -11.36
C VAL A 28 -4.29 0.39 -10.63
N ASP A 29 -3.00 0.53 -10.85
CA ASP A 29 -1.98 -0.19 -10.07
C ASP A 29 -1.66 0.64 -8.83
N MET A 30 -2.03 0.13 -7.65
CA MET A 30 -1.63 0.73 -6.38
C MET A 30 -0.37 0.05 -5.88
N ILE A 31 0.66 0.84 -5.57
CA ILE A 31 1.94 0.37 -5.08
C ILE A 31 2.12 0.86 -3.65
N PHE A 32 2.33 -0.07 -2.74
CA PHE A 32 2.51 0.19 -1.32
C PHE A 32 3.92 -0.18 -0.91
N HIS A 33 4.61 0.70 -0.18
CA HIS A 33 5.96 0.47 0.30
C HIS A 33 6.04 0.73 1.81
N SER A 34 6.44 -0.29 2.56
CA SER A 34 6.38 -0.36 4.02
C SER A 34 7.73 -0.23 4.74
N THR A 35 8.77 0.30 4.09
CA THR A 35 10.09 0.44 4.74
C THR A 35 10.15 1.68 5.65
N PRO A 36 10.66 1.55 6.89
CA PRO A 36 11.04 2.70 7.71
C PRO A 36 12.34 3.37 7.24
N TYR A 37 13.07 2.75 6.32
CA TYR A 37 14.37 3.23 5.79
C TYR A 37 14.31 3.38 4.26
N PRO A 38 13.52 4.31 3.70
CA PRO A 38 13.32 4.44 2.26
C PRO A 38 14.58 4.85 1.48
N GLU A 39 15.59 5.37 2.16
CA GLU A 39 16.88 5.76 1.57
C GLU A 39 17.94 4.64 1.67
N SER A 40 17.62 3.52 2.32
CA SER A 40 18.54 2.39 2.43
C SER A 40 18.48 1.55 1.16
N GLU A 41 19.63 1.32 0.52
CA GLU A 41 19.73 0.42 -0.64
C GLU A 41 19.34 -1.02 -0.29
N ASN A 42 19.39 -1.41 1.00
CA ASN A 42 19.12 -2.78 1.46
C ASN A 42 18.18 -2.80 2.68
N ALA A 43 16.96 -2.28 2.59
CA ALA A 43 15.99 -2.37 3.69
C ALA A 43 15.75 -3.83 4.17
N TYR A 44 15.94 -4.82 3.29
CA TYR A 44 15.92 -6.25 3.62
C TYR A 44 17.00 -6.71 4.60
N ASP A 45 18.14 -6.03 4.70
CA ASP A 45 19.18 -6.40 5.67
C ASP A 45 18.73 -6.08 7.09
N PHE A 46 17.82 -5.11 7.24
CA PHE A 46 17.38 -4.58 8.53
C PHE A 46 16.00 -5.09 8.96
N CYS A 47 15.09 -5.35 8.01
CA CYS A 47 13.70 -5.65 8.32
C CYS A 47 13.16 -6.92 7.62
N GLU A 48 12.24 -7.61 8.28
CA GLU A 48 11.37 -8.63 7.69
C GLU A 48 9.98 -8.01 7.47
N HIS A 49 9.35 -8.31 6.33
CA HIS A 49 8.04 -7.79 5.97
C HIS A 49 7.04 -8.94 5.78
N GLN A 50 5.77 -8.70 6.13
CA GLN A 50 4.67 -9.60 5.83
C GLN A 50 3.40 -8.77 5.64
N TRP A 51 2.76 -8.90 4.49
CA TRP A 51 1.49 -8.24 4.21
C TRP A 51 0.30 -9.01 4.77
N TYR A 52 -0.73 -8.27 5.17
CA TYR A 52 -1.94 -8.80 5.81
C TYR A 52 -3.20 -8.12 5.26
N LEU A 53 -4.28 -8.89 5.20
CA LEU A 53 -5.63 -8.41 4.93
C LEU A 53 -6.55 -8.64 6.11
N THR A 54 -7.38 -7.65 6.41
CA THR A 54 -8.38 -7.75 7.49
C THR A 54 -9.69 -7.11 7.07
N PRO A 55 -10.85 -7.65 7.49
CA PRO A 55 -12.15 -7.00 7.24
C PRO A 55 -12.38 -5.77 8.13
N HIS A 56 -11.50 -5.49 9.11
CA HIS A 56 -11.65 -4.37 10.03
C HIS A 56 -10.29 -3.78 10.42
N PRO A 57 -10.10 -2.45 10.41
CA PRO A 57 -8.79 -1.79 10.55
C PRO A 57 -8.13 -1.99 11.93
N ASP A 58 -8.92 -2.43 12.93
CA ASP A 58 -8.46 -2.70 14.29
C ASP A 58 -8.29 -4.18 14.63
N LYS A 59 -8.55 -5.08 13.66
CA LYS A 59 -8.40 -6.53 13.86
C LYS A 59 -7.10 -7.02 13.23
N ILE A 60 -6.52 -8.05 13.85
CA ILE A 60 -5.41 -8.80 13.26
C ILE A 60 -5.92 -9.45 11.97
N GLY A 61 -5.22 -9.20 10.87
CA GLY A 61 -5.53 -9.78 9.58
C GLY A 61 -4.95 -11.17 9.36
N GLU A 62 -5.32 -11.75 8.24
CA GLU A 62 -4.71 -12.97 7.70
C GLU A 62 -3.51 -12.59 6.82
N PRO A 63 -2.38 -13.32 6.93
CA PRO A 63 -1.21 -13.04 6.11
C PRO A 63 -1.50 -13.38 4.65
N ILE A 64 -1.12 -12.48 3.75
CA ILE A 64 -1.12 -12.79 2.32
C ILE A 64 0.05 -13.72 2.04
N LYS A 65 -0.23 -14.90 1.51
CA LYS A 65 0.77 -15.94 1.30
C LYS A 65 1.86 -15.43 0.34
N ASP A 66 3.12 -15.70 0.70
CA ASP A 66 4.31 -15.38 -0.10
C ASP A 66 4.62 -13.88 -0.31
N GLU A 67 3.75 -12.96 0.15
CA GLU A 67 3.96 -11.51 0.12
C GLU A 67 4.78 -11.02 1.32
N ARG A 68 6.11 -11.20 1.21
CA ARG A 68 7.10 -10.90 2.27
C ARG A 68 8.11 -9.82 1.88
N TYR A 69 7.78 -9.05 0.85
CA TYR A 69 8.61 -7.96 0.36
C TYR A 69 8.19 -6.63 0.99
N GLU A 70 9.11 -5.66 0.98
CA GLU A 70 8.84 -4.29 1.46
C GLU A 70 7.83 -3.54 0.59
N MET A 71 7.58 -4.03 -0.62
CA MET A 71 6.68 -3.46 -1.59
C MET A 71 5.60 -4.49 -1.95
N MET A 72 4.37 -4.02 -2.12
CA MET A 72 3.28 -4.80 -2.66
C MET A 72 2.56 -3.99 -3.73
N ILE A 73 2.28 -4.63 -4.86
CA ILE A 73 1.49 -4.05 -5.94
C ILE A 73 0.10 -4.70 -5.89
N VAL A 74 -0.94 -3.87 -5.80
CA VAL A 74 -2.33 -4.29 -5.76
C VAL A 74 -3.08 -3.57 -6.87
N PRO A 75 -3.17 -4.18 -8.06
CA PRO A 75 -4.03 -3.68 -9.11
C PRO A 75 -5.52 -3.78 -8.72
N THR A 76 -6.34 -2.82 -9.14
CA THR A 76 -7.77 -2.84 -8.82
C THR A 76 -8.52 -4.02 -9.46
N TRP A 77 -8.06 -4.56 -10.59
CA TRP A 77 -8.61 -5.80 -11.14
C TRP A 77 -8.38 -7.01 -10.21
N LEU A 78 -7.23 -7.07 -9.54
CA LEU A 78 -6.90 -8.16 -8.61
C LEU A 78 -7.79 -8.13 -7.37
N ILE A 79 -8.14 -6.92 -6.89
CA ILE A 79 -9.09 -6.73 -5.79
C ILE A 79 -10.44 -7.36 -6.13
N GLN A 80 -10.92 -7.14 -7.35
CA GLN A 80 -12.16 -7.73 -7.83
C GLN A 80 -12.07 -9.26 -7.93
N GLU A 81 -10.99 -9.80 -8.50
CA GLU A 81 -10.82 -11.24 -8.69
C GLU A 81 -10.72 -12.01 -7.37
N LEU A 82 -10.00 -11.46 -6.39
CA LEU A 82 -9.78 -12.09 -5.09
C LEU A 82 -10.85 -11.71 -4.05
N GLY A 83 -11.80 -10.84 -4.39
CA GLY A 83 -12.88 -10.41 -3.50
C GLY A 83 -12.38 -9.59 -2.31
N TRP A 84 -11.41 -8.70 -2.53
CA TRP A 84 -10.81 -7.87 -1.48
C TRP A 84 -11.52 -6.52 -1.27
N ASP A 85 -12.65 -6.28 -1.94
CA ASP A 85 -13.42 -5.04 -1.78
C ASP A 85 -13.81 -4.79 -0.32
N GLY A 86 -13.50 -3.60 0.17
CA GLY A 86 -13.77 -3.18 1.55
C GLY A 86 -12.83 -3.78 2.61
N MET A 87 -11.88 -4.63 2.22
CA MET A 87 -10.83 -5.14 3.10
C MET A 87 -9.79 -4.06 3.38
N TYR A 88 -9.02 -4.25 4.44
CA TYR A 88 -7.93 -3.35 4.82
C TYR A 88 -6.60 -4.06 4.68
N LEU A 89 -5.68 -3.42 3.95
CA LEU A 89 -4.31 -3.85 3.76
C LEU A 89 -3.40 -3.17 4.77
N TYR A 90 -2.46 -3.91 5.34
CA TYR A 90 -1.33 -3.35 6.09
C TYR A 90 -0.14 -4.30 6.01
N CYS A 91 1.05 -3.77 6.33
CA CYS A 91 2.26 -4.56 6.46
C CYS A 91 2.67 -4.63 7.93
N LYS A 92 3.14 -5.80 8.35
CA LYS A 92 3.88 -5.95 9.60
C LYS A 92 5.36 -5.96 9.27
N VAL A 93 6.11 -5.10 9.95
CA VAL A 93 7.54 -4.98 9.80
C VAL A 93 8.22 -5.38 11.09
N THR A 94 9.16 -6.30 10.99
CA THR A 94 9.95 -6.79 12.14
C THR A 94 11.38 -6.36 11.96
N ASP A 95 11.91 -5.59 12.90
CA ASP A 95 13.32 -5.24 12.93
C ASP A 95 14.14 -6.50 13.27
N LYS A 96 15.13 -6.84 12.44
CA LYS A 96 15.89 -8.08 12.59
C LYS A 96 16.83 -8.06 13.80
N GLN A 97 17.31 -6.88 14.20
CA GLN A 97 18.27 -6.73 15.28
C GLN A 97 17.60 -6.72 16.65
N THR A 98 16.55 -5.92 16.80
CA THR A 98 15.82 -5.72 18.06
C THR A 98 14.67 -6.70 18.24
N ARG A 99 14.15 -7.26 17.13
CA ARG A 99 12.93 -8.08 17.07
C ARG A 99 11.66 -7.31 17.41
N ASP A 100 11.73 -5.98 17.42
CA ASP A 100 10.55 -5.13 17.58
C ASP A 100 9.65 -5.24 16.35
N VAL A 101 8.34 -5.21 16.60
CA VAL A 101 7.30 -5.41 15.58
C VAL A 101 6.44 -4.16 15.49
N HIS A 102 6.31 -3.63 14.28
CA HIS A 102 5.48 -2.49 13.98
C HIS A 102 4.52 -2.79 12.84
N ASP A 103 3.26 -2.41 13.03
CA ASP A 103 2.28 -2.40 11.95
C ASP A 103 2.37 -1.06 11.22
N THR A 104 2.21 -1.06 9.90
CA THR A 104 1.97 0.18 9.15
C THR A 104 0.57 0.74 9.45
N GLU A 105 0.29 1.94 8.95
CA GLU A 105 -1.10 2.35 8.71
C GLU A 105 -1.87 1.32 7.86
N THR A 106 -3.19 1.34 7.99
CA THR A 106 -4.11 0.44 7.27
C THR A 106 -4.77 1.19 6.11
N VAL A 107 -4.77 0.59 4.92
CA VAL A 107 -5.38 1.16 3.71
C VAL A 107 -6.62 0.37 3.34
N LYS A 108 -7.76 1.04 3.17
CA LYS A 108 -8.98 0.38 2.70
C LYS A 108 -8.87 0.13 1.19
N LEU A 109 -9.05 -1.11 0.78
CA LEU A 109 -9.04 -1.53 -0.62
C LEU A 109 -10.44 -1.46 -1.22
N ASP A 110 -10.53 -1.05 -2.47
CA ASP A 110 -11.74 -1.07 -3.28
C ASP A 110 -11.32 -1.23 -4.75
N ARG A 111 -12.10 -1.94 -5.55
CA ARG A 111 -11.89 -2.04 -7.00
C ARG A 111 -12.09 -0.70 -7.70
N ASP A 112 -12.86 0.20 -7.09
CA ASP A 112 -13.08 1.56 -7.55
C ASP A 112 -12.09 2.50 -6.85
N PHE A 113 -11.12 3.01 -7.61
CA PHE A 113 -10.04 3.82 -7.05
C PHE A 113 -10.55 5.12 -6.40
N ASP A 114 -11.65 5.70 -6.90
CA ASP A 114 -12.21 6.91 -6.30
C ASP A 114 -12.73 6.63 -4.89
N LYS A 115 -13.30 5.44 -4.64
CA LYS A 115 -13.69 5.02 -3.28
C LYS A 115 -12.50 4.80 -2.36
N VAL A 116 -11.35 4.40 -2.90
CA VAL A 116 -10.10 4.35 -2.12
C VAL A 116 -9.71 5.75 -1.67
N LEU A 117 -9.80 6.75 -2.56
CA LEU A 117 -9.53 8.15 -2.20
C LEU A 117 -10.54 8.70 -1.18
N GLU A 118 -11.83 8.45 -1.38
CA GLU A 118 -12.91 8.85 -0.47
C GLU A 118 -12.78 8.23 0.94
N SER A 119 -12.10 7.08 1.05
CA SER A 119 -11.80 6.46 2.36
C SER A 119 -10.82 7.28 3.22
N GLY A 120 -10.22 8.33 2.66
CA GLY A 120 -9.21 9.16 3.31
C GLY A 120 -7.78 8.64 3.11
N THR A 121 -7.57 7.69 2.20
CA THR A 121 -6.24 7.19 1.86
C THR A 121 -5.47 8.27 1.08
N VAL A 122 -4.31 8.67 1.60
CA VAL A 122 -3.44 9.65 0.96
C VAL A 122 -2.33 8.95 0.19
N PHE A 123 -2.25 9.22 -1.12
CA PHE A 123 -1.18 8.77 -2.00
C PHE A 123 -0.11 9.85 -2.13
N PHE A 124 1.15 9.44 -2.14
CA PHE A 124 2.28 10.32 -2.35
C PHE A 124 2.30 10.87 -3.78
N LYS A 125 1.98 10.02 -4.75
CA LYS A 125 1.88 10.39 -6.16
C LYS A 125 0.82 9.54 -6.86
N VAL A 126 0.07 10.21 -7.74
CA VAL A 126 -0.79 9.57 -8.75
C VAL A 126 -0.17 9.91 -10.10
N ALA A 127 -0.03 8.91 -10.96
CA ALA A 127 0.52 9.02 -12.30
C ALA A 127 -0.34 8.23 -13.29
N ASP A 128 -0.06 8.37 -14.58
CA ASP A 128 -0.71 7.60 -15.63
C ASP A 128 0.36 6.83 -16.42
N TYR A 129 0.01 5.66 -16.95
CA TYR A 129 0.79 5.09 -18.04
C TYR A 129 0.47 5.86 -19.33
N ASP A 130 1.45 5.99 -20.23
CA ASP A 130 1.21 6.40 -21.62
C ASP A 130 0.86 5.19 -22.51
N GLU A 131 0.61 5.45 -23.80
CA GLU A 131 0.29 4.41 -24.80
C GLU A 131 1.42 3.37 -25.00
N HIS A 132 2.63 3.66 -24.53
CA HIS A 132 3.79 2.77 -24.59
C HIS A 132 4.06 2.07 -23.25
N GLY A 133 3.24 2.31 -22.22
CA GLY A 133 3.40 1.75 -20.89
C GLY A 133 4.44 2.46 -20.02
N MET A 134 4.87 3.67 -20.40
CA MET A 134 5.77 4.50 -19.61
C MET A 134 4.99 5.31 -18.58
N ILE A 135 5.55 5.51 -17.39
CA ILE A 135 4.91 6.30 -16.33
C ILE A 135 5.12 7.79 -16.63
N VAL A 136 4.03 8.52 -16.87
CA VAL A 136 4.01 9.97 -17.06
C VAL A 136 3.32 10.66 -15.87
N PRO A 137 3.85 11.77 -15.33
CA PRO A 137 3.14 12.59 -14.36
C PRO A 137 1.83 13.12 -14.95
N VAL A 138 0.75 13.15 -14.16
CA VAL A 138 -0.57 13.66 -14.59
C VAL A 138 -0.47 15.10 -15.14
N ASP A 139 0.43 15.92 -14.59
CA ASP A 139 0.62 17.31 -15.01
C ASP A 139 1.22 17.47 -16.42
N GLN A 140 1.81 16.41 -17.00
CA GLN A 140 2.40 16.45 -18.36
C GLN A 140 1.39 16.15 -19.48
N LEU A 141 0.22 15.61 -19.15
CA LEU A 141 -0.82 15.26 -20.14
C LEU A 141 -1.73 16.44 -20.50
N ALA A 142 -1.69 17.55 -19.75
CA ALA A 142 -2.50 18.74 -20.03
C ALA A 142 -1.93 19.63 -21.15
N GLU A 143 -0.73 19.34 -21.67
CA GLU A 143 -0.01 20.16 -22.66
C GLU A 143 0.15 19.51 -24.05
N MET A 144 -0.52 18.38 -24.32
CA MET A 144 -0.55 17.72 -25.64
C MET A 144 -1.91 17.83 -26.32
#